data_AF-A0A511YKG9-F1
#
_entry.id   AF-A0A511YKG9-F1
#
_cell.length_a   1.000
_cell.length_b   1.000
_cell.length_c   1.000
_cell.angle_alpha   90.00
_cell.angle_beta   90.00
_cell.angle_gamma   90.00
#
_symmetry.space_group_name_H-M   'P 1'
#
loop_
_entity.id
_entity.type
_entity.pdbx_description
1 polymer ?
#
loop_
_entity_poly.entity_id
_entity_poly.type
_entity_poly.pdbx_seq_one_letter_code
_entity_poly.pdbx_strand_id
1 'polypeptide(L)'
;METPVQNNSRWTFGGGVGFGFGSNSYFNLSAAPRVGYMLTNDLEGGVLGSVSWQKSNAYSSTMFGVGPFLNYYIARTFFISANYQHYFINYKDKIYDFNAKTNEDALYLGGGYMQRIGNNSYLQLGLMYNVLWKENSSIFSSGLAPSIGFVVGL
;
A
#
# COMPACT_ATOMS: atom_id res chain seq x y z
N MET A 1 -31.64 20.48 -15.59
CA MET A 1 -30.84 19.39 -16.19
C MET A 1 -29.41 19.68 -15.82
N GLU A 2 -28.90 19.02 -14.77
CA GLU A 2 -27.53 19.21 -14.31
C GLU A 2 -26.63 18.33 -15.19
N THR A 3 -25.71 18.95 -15.92
CA THR A 3 -24.73 18.23 -16.73
C THR A 3 -23.88 17.35 -15.81
N PRO A 4 -23.68 16.06 -16.10
CA PRO A 4 -22.75 15.27 -15.33
C PRO A 4 -21.37 15.88 -15.61
N VAL A 5 -20.72 16.39 -14.56
CA VAL A 5 -19.33 16.85 -14.64
C VAL A 5 -18.50 15.63 -15.03
N GLN A 6 -18.23 15.47 -16.32
CA GLN A 6 -17.28 14.49 -16.82
C GLN A 6 -15.93 14.96 -16.32
N ASN A 7 -15.56 14.43 -15.15
CA ASN A 7 -14.40 14.84 -14.41
C ASN A 7 -13.19 14.44 -15.25
N ASN A 8 -12.66 15.38 -16.04
CA ASN A 8 -11.49 15.23 -16.91
C ASN A 8 -10.19 15.11 -16.09
N SER A 9 -10.33 14.76 -14.81
CA SER A 9 -9.27 14.64 -13.85
C SER A 9 -8.64 13.27 -14.04
N ARG A 10 -7.44 13.25 -14.60
CA ARG A 10 -6.55 12.08 -14.65
C ARG A 10 -6.01 11.68 -13.27
N TRP A 11 -6.46 12.35 -12.21
CA TRP A 11 -6.05 12.07 -10.84
C TRP A 11 -6.85 10.91 -10.26
N THR A 12 -6.12 9.95 -9.73
CA THR A 12 -6.65 8.79 -9.03
C THR A 12 -6.35 8.95 -7.54
N PHE A 13 -7.33 8.64 -6.71
CA PHE A 13 -7.20 8.65 -5.27
C PHE A 13 -7.60 7.29 -4.75
N GLY A 14 -6.76 6.67 -3.96
CA GLY A 14 -7.04 5.35 -3.43
C GLY A 14 -6.53 5.18 -2.03
N GLY A 15 -6.84 4.03 -1.47
CA GLY A 15 -6.34 3.63 -0.17
C GLY A 15 -6.50 2.14 0.04
N GLY A 16 -5.59 1.56 0.80
CA GLY A 16 -5.81 0.29 1.47
C GLY A 16 -6.00 0.53 2.96
N VAL A 17 -6.88 -0.22 3.62
CA VAL A 17 -6.89 -0.30 5.08
C VAL A 17 -6.77 -1.77 5.43
N GLY A 18 -5.78 -2.11 6.23
CA GLY A 18 -5.57 -3.46 6.75
C GLY A 18 -5.64 -3.44 8.26
N PHE A 19 -6.32 -4.40 8.85
CA PHE A 19 -6.30 -4.60 10.30
C PHE A 19 -6.09 -6.09 10.59
N GLY A 20 -5.42 -6.37 11.70
CA GLY A 20 -5.10 -7.73 12.13
C GLY A 20 -5.18 -7.84 13.64
N PHE A 21 -5.80 -8.91 14.11
CA PHE A 21 -5.83 -9.29 15.52
C PHE A 21 -5.06 -10.60 15.68
N GLY A 22 -4.18 -10.68 16.66
CA GLY A 22 -3.38 -11.87 16.98
C GLY A 22 -3.48 -12.27 18.45
N SER A 23 -3.05 -13.50 18.75
CA SER A 23 -2.92 -14.00 20.12
C SER A 23 -2.00 -13.10 20.96
N ASN A 24 -2.27 -12.96 22.27
CA ASN A 24 -1.59 -12.03 23.21
C ASN A 24 -1.89 -10.52 23.03
N SER A 25 -3.12 -10.15 22.69
CA SER A 25 -3.53 -8.73 22.51
C SER A 25 -2.72 -7.99 21.44
N TYR A 26 -2.22 -8.72 20.45
CA TYR A 26 -1.55 -8.15 19.29
C TYR A 26 -2.60 -7.51 18.38
N PHE A 27 -2.54 -6.19 18.24
CA PHE A 27 -3.40 -5.44 17.33
C PHE A 27 -2.53 -4.73 16.29
N ASN A 28 -2.82 -4.98 15.02
CA ASN A 28 -2.24 -4.27 13.89
C ASN A 28 -3.33 -3.47 13.17
N LEU A 29 -3.05 -2.20 12.91
CA LEU A 29 -3.84 -1.36 12.04
C LEU A 29 -2.90 -0.75 11.02
N SER A 30 -3.31 -0.70 9.76
CA SER A 30 -2.55 -0.14 8.67
C SER A 30 -3.47 0.63 7.73
N ALA A 31 -2.98 1.76 7.24
CA ALA A 31 -3.61 2.55 6.22
C ALA A 31 -2.57 2.86 5.14
N ALA A 32 -2.93 2.69 3.89
CA ALA A 32 -2.06 2.88 2.76
C ALA A 32 -2.70 3.87 1.78
N PRO A 33 -2.77 5.18 2.10
CA PRO A 33 -3.30 6.17 1.19
C PRO A 33 -2.42 6.28 -0.05
N ARG A 34 -3.02 6.40 -1.24
CA ARG A 34 -2.30 6.62 -2.49
C ARG A 34 -2.93 7.74 -3.30
N VAL A 35 -2.07 8.48 -3.98
CA VAL A 35 -2.45 9.50 -4.95
C VAL A 35 -1.70 9.22 -6.24
N GLY A 36 -2.44 9.00 -7.31
CA GLY A 36 -1.89 8.71 -8.62
C GLY A 36 -2.40 9.66 -9.70
N TYR A 37 -1.73 9.57 -10.83
CA TYR A 37 -2.07 10.30 -12.04
C TYR A 37 -1.95 9.37 -13.24
N MET A 38 -3.00 9.30 -14.05
CA MET A 38 -3.01 8.56 -15.31
C MET A 38 -2.08 9.26 -16.32
N LEU A 39 -0.86 8.73 -16.44
CA LEU A 39 0.11 9.10 -17.46
C LEU A 39 -0.46 8.78 -18.85
N THR A 40 -1.05 7.58 -18.97
CA THR A 40 -1.70 7.06 -20.19
C THR A 40 -3.07 6.47 -19.82
N ASN A 41 -3.88 6.08 -20.81
CA ASN A 41 -5.19 5.42 -20.59
C ASN A 41 -5.09 4.12 -19.76
N ASP A 42 -3.91 3.50 -19.75
CA ASP A 42 -3.64 2.23 -19.07
C ASP A 42 -2.50 2.34 -18.03
N LEU A 43 -1.74 3.44 -18.00
CA LEU A 43 -0.60 3.62 -17.10
C LEU A 43 -0.89 4.74 -16.10
N GLU A 44 -0.81 4.41 -14.82
CA GLU A 44 -0.91 5.34 -13.70
C GLU A 44 0.41 5.37 -12.94
N GLY A 45 0.89 6.56 -12.62
CA GLY A 45 2.05 6.77 -11.74
C GLY A 45 1.67 7.67 -10.58
N GLY A 46 2.23 7.44 -9.41
CA GLY A 46 1.84 8.19 -8.23
C GLY A 46 2.75 7.99 -7.03
N VAL A 47 2.25 8.43 -5.88
CA VAL A 47 2.90 8.25 -4.58
C VAL A 47 1.97 7.49 -3.66
N LEU A 48 2.52 6.47 -3.01
CA LEU A 48 1.87 5.62 -2.02
C LEU A 48 2.46 5.99 -0.65
N GLY A 49 1.60 6.40 0.26
CA GLY A 49 1.88 6.42 1.68
C GLY A 49 1.41 5.12 2.32
N SER A 50 2.09 4.68 3.35
CA SER A 50 1.71 3.59 4.22
C SER A 50 2.00 3.98 5.65
N VAL A 51 1.07 3.69 6.54
CA VAL A 51 1.27 3.84 7.98
C VAL A 51 0.70 2.61 8.61
N SER A 52 1.47 1.98 9.49
CA SER A 52 0.98 0.88 10.29
C SER A 52 1.35 1.07 11.76
N TRP A 53 0.37 0.79 12.59
CA TRP A 53 0.47 0.81 14.03
C TRP A 53 0.31 -0.61 14.53
N GLN A 54 1.29 -1.07 15.31
CA GLN A 54 1.29 -2.37 15.95
C GLN A 54 1.38 -2.16 17.45
N LYS A 55 0.39 -2.66 18.17
CA LYS A 55 0.33 -2.59 19.63
C LYS A 55 0.34 -3.99 20.21
N SER A 56 1.26 -4.22 21.14
CA SER A 56 1.40 -5.42 21.96
C SER A 56 1.49 -5.05 23.44
N ASN A 57 1.29 -6.02 24.32
CA ASN A 57 1.27 -5.82 25.79
C ASN A 57 2.57 -5.22 26.38
N ALA A 58 3.69 -5.26 25.63
CA ALA A 58 5.00 -4.76 26.05
C ALA A 58 5.63 -3.72 25.10
N TYR A 59 5.07 -3.50 23.89
CA TYR A 59 5.70 -2.66 22.88
C TYR A 59 4.69 -2.05 21.89
N SER A 60 4.96 -0.83 21.43
CA SER A 60 4.18 -0.14 20.39
C SER A 60 5.12 0.27 19.26
N SER A 61 4.91 -0.29 18.07
CA SER A 61 5.68 0.07 16.87
C SER A 61 4.82 0.89 15.92
N THR A 62 5.37 1.97 15.40
CA THR A 62 4.79 2.72 14.28
C THR A 62 5.74 2.62 13.11
N MET A 63 5.25 2.08 12.00
CA MET A 63 5.97 2.05 10.75
C MET A 63 5.31 3.04 9.80
N PHE A 64 6.10 3.97 9.28
CA PHE A 64 5.68 4.86 8.22
C PHE A 64 6.45 4.49 6.97
N GLY A 65 5.79 4.42 5.82
CA GLY A 65 6.43 4.16 4.55
C GLY A 65 5.90 5.11 3.51
N VAL A 66 6.78 5.64 2.66
CA VAL A 66 6.38 6.47 1.54
C VAL A 66 7.23 6.14 0.34
N GLY A 67 6.63 6.16 -0.84
CA GLY A 67 7.40 6.08 -2.06
C GLY A 67 6.53 6.05 -3.31
N PRO A 68 7.17 6.07 -4.48
CA PRO A 68 6.46 6.09 -5.75
C PRO A 68 5.85 4.73 -6.07
N PHE A 69 4.72 4.76 -6.75
CA PHE A 69 4.13 3.57 -7.36
C PHE A 69 3.81 3.79 -8.85
N LEU A 70 3.71 2.68 -9.56
CA LEU A 70 3.31 2.57 -10.95
C LEU A 70 2.29 1.45 -11.06
N ASN A 71 1.14 1.74 -11.66
CA ASN A 71 0.11 0.75 -11.98
C ASN A 71 -0.12 0.70 -13.48
N TYR A 72 -0.15 -0.50 -14.03
CA TYR A 72 -0.48 -0.75 -15.41
C TYR A 72 -1.76 -1.58 -15.49
N TYR A 73 -2.80 -1.03 -16.13
CA TYR A 73 -4.12 -1.60 -16.23
C TYR A 73 -4.29 -2.35 -17.54
N ILE A 74 -4.67 -3.63 -17.45
CA ILE A 74 -4.90 -4.48 -18.61
C ILE A 74 -6.41 -4.73 -18.71
N ALA A 75 -7.01 -4.21 -19.79
CA ALA A 75 -8.44 -4.31 -20.07
C ALA A 75 -9.34 -3.82 -18.92
N ARG A 76 -8.83 -2.95 -18.03
CA ARG A 76 -9.52 -2.45 -16.81
C ARG A 76 -10.09 -3.57 -15.93
N THR A 77 -9.50 -4.76 -16.04
CA THR A 77 -9.92 -5.99 -15.37
C THR A 77 -8.77 -6.51 -14.52
N PHE A 78 -7.55 -6.47 -15.07
CA PHE A 78 -6.34 -6.80 -14.34
C PHE A 78 -5.47 -5.55 -14.17
N PHE A 79 -4.64 -5.55 -13.13
CA PHE A 79 -3.63 -4.53 -12.93
C PHE A 79 -2.32 -5.17 -12.52
N ILE A 80 -1.23 -4.54 -12.95
CA ILE A 80 0.13 -4.81 -12.48
C ILE A 80 0.54 -3.59 -11.68
N SER A 81 1.18 -3.79 -10.54
CA SER A 81 1.57 -2.74 -9.61
C SER A 81 3.05 -2.89 -9.27
N ALA A 82 3.78 -1.80 -9.37
CA ALA A 82 5.16 -1.66 -8.92
C ALA A 82 5.20 -0.56 -7.88
N ASN A 83 5.48 -0.87 -6.63
CA ASN A 83 5.50 0.06 -5.52
C ASN A 83 6.90 0.02 -4.91
N TYR A 84 7.61 1.14 -5.01
CA TYR A 84 8.80 1.34 -4.22
C TYR A 84 8.39 2.07 -2.95
N GLN A 85 8.73 1.51 -1.79
CA GLN A 85 8.39 2.11 -0.51
C GLN A 85 9.65 2.21 0.36
N HIS A 86 9.95 3.43 0.78
CA HIS A 86 10.96 3.70 1.78
C HIS A 86 10.28 3.71 3.14
N TYR A 87 10.55 2.70 3.97
CA TYR A 87 10.02 2.60 5.32
C TYR A 87 10.93 3.33 6.30
N PHE A 88 10.36 4.35 6.93
CA PHE A 88 10.88 4.99 8.13
C PHE A 88 10.30 4.27 9.34
N ILE A 89 11.10 3.38 9.93
CA ILE A 89 10.72 2.69 11.16
C ILE A 89 11.19 3.56 12.33
N ASN A 90 10.23 4.15 13.04
CA ASN A 90 10.48 4.83 14.30
C ASN A 90 10.16 3.88 15.45
N TYR A 91 11.18 3.23 15.98
CA TYR A 91 11.08 2.50 17.24
C TYR A 91 11.05 3.52 18.38
N LYS A 92 9.97 3.54 19.16
CA LYS A 92 9.82 4.45 20.32
C LYS A 92 9.66 3.61 21.57
N ASP A 93 10.80 3.27 22.17
CA ASP A 93 10.84 2.51 23.41
C ASP A 93 10.54 3.43 24.60
N LYS A 94 9.55 3.08 25.43
CA LYS A 94 9.05 3.93 26.53
C LYS A 94 9.87 3.78 27.82
N ILE A 95 10.88 2.90 27.83
CA ILE A 95 11.67 2.56 29.02
C ILE A 95 13.08 3.20 29.01
N TYR A 96 13.67 3.49 27.84
CA TYR A 96 15.10 3.92 27.74
C TYR A 96 15.41 5.14 26.85
N ASP A 97 14.40 5.86 26.34
CA ASP A 97 14.60 7.10 25.54
C ASP A 97 15.56 6.91 24.33
N PHE A 98 15.57 5.71 23.73
CA PHE A 98 16.43 5.38 22.60
C PHE A 98 15.64 5.49 21.29
N ASN A 99 16.03 6.46 20.45
CA ASN A 99 15.43 6.67 19.13
C ASN A 99 16.29 5.96 18.06
N ALA A 100 15.97 4.70 17.75
CA ALA A 100 16.56 4.02 16.60
C ALA A 100 15.73 4.35 15.34
N LYS A 101 16.35 5.00 14.36
CA LYS A 101 15.79 5.22 13.03
C LYS A 101 16.43 4.21 12.09
N THR A 102 15.67 3.20 11.68
CA THR A 102 16.09 2.28 10.63
C THR A 102 15.30 2.60 9.39
N ASN A 103 16.01 2.82 8.29
CA ASN A 103 15.44 3.04 6.98
C ASN A 103 15.59 1.74 6.19
N GLU A 104 14.48 1.20 5.72
CA GLU A 104 14.44 -0.02 4.91
C GLU A 104 13.73 0.30 3.60
N ASP A 105 14.36 -0.07 2.49
CA ASP A 105 13.77 0.04 1.17
C ASP A 105 13.10 -1.27 0.80
N ALA A 106 11.86 -1.19 0.33
CA ALA A 106 11.13 -2.34 -0.18
C ALA A 106 10.60 -2.05 -1.57
N LEU A 107 10.78 -3.01 -2.48
CA LEU A 107 10.23 -2.95 -3.84
C LEU A 107 9.19 -4.05 -3.98
N TYR A 108 7.93 -3.67 -3.93
CA TYR A 108 6.81 -4.59 -4.14
C TYR A 108 6.38 -4.57 -5.60
N LEU A 109 6.59 -5.68 -6.30
CA LEU A 109 6.03 -5.91 -7.63
C LEU A 109 4.92 -6.92 -7.51
N GLY A 110 3.79 -6.65 -8.13
CA GLY A 110 2.65 -7.54 -8.04
C GLY A 110 1.56 -7.19 -9.02
N GLY A 111 0.40 -7.75 -8.80
CA GLY A 111 -0.75 -7.50 -9.65
C GLY A 111 -1.97 -8.21 -9.13
N GLY A 112 -3.09 -7.93 -9.75
CA GLY A 112 -4.36 -8.42 -9.28
C GLY A 112 -5.51 -8.13 -10.22
N TYR A 113 -6.70 -8.36 -9.70
CA TYR A 113 -7.96 -8.09 -10.34
C TYR A 113 -8.55 -6.79 -9.80
N MET A 114 -9.19 -6.03 -10.68
CA MET A 114 -9.95 -4.84 -10.33
C MET A 114 -11.42 -5.09 -10.59
N GLN A 115 -12.25 -4.89 -9.56
CA GLN A 115 -13.69 -4.95 -9.73
C GLN A 115 -14.27 -3.54 -9.67
N ARG A 116 -14.96 -3.14 -10.74
CA ARG A 116 -15.71 -1.88 -10.73
C ARG A 116 -16.87 -1.98 -9.74
N ILE A 117 -16.87 -1.10 -8.75
CA ILE A 117 -17.91 -1.04 -7.70
C ILE A 117 -18.80 0.20 -7.82
N GLY A 118 -18.39 1.19 -8.62
CA GLY A 118 -19.18 2.41 -8.84
C GLY A 118 -18.80 3.13 -10.14
N ASN A 119 -19.39 4.30 -10.37
CA ASN A 119 -19.19 5.05 -11.61
C ASN A 119 -17.71 5.41 -11.86
N ASN A 120 -16.95 5.70 -10.80
CA ASN A 120 -15.52 6.03 -10.84
C ASN A 120 -14.72 5.31 -9.75
N SER A 121 -15.24 4.21 -9.18
CA SER A 121 -14.61 3.51 -8.05
C SER A 121 -14.36 2.04 -8.40
N TYR A 122 -13.17 1.56 -8.07
CA TYR A 122 -12.73 0.19 -8.31
C TYR A 122 -12.13 -0.39 -7.03
N LEU A 123 -12.51 -1.62 -6.72
CA LEU A 123 -11.87 -2.45 -5.72
C LEU A 123 -10.66 -3.13 -6.39
N GLN A 124 -9.53 -3.13 -5.72
CA GLN A 124 -8.30 -3.81 -6.15
C GLN A 124 -8.03 -4.98 -5.20
N LEU A 125 -7.94 -6.17 -5.78
CA LEU A 125 -7.59 -7.40 -5.08
C LEU A 125 -6.35 -7.95 -5.77
N GLY A 126 -5.22 -8.00 -5.09
CA GLY A 126 -3.97 -8.42 -5.70
C GLY A 126 -3.04 -9.14 -4.75
N LEU A 127 -1.97 -9.64 -5.34
CA LEU A 127 -0.83 -10.22 -4.64
C LEU A 127 0.39 -9.36 -4.98
N MET A 128 1.13 -8.99 -3.95
CA MET A 128 2.37 -8.24 -4.06
C MET A 128 3.53 -9.14 -3.66
N TYR A 129 4.60 -9.13 -4.45
CA TYR A 129 5.83 -9.82 -4.17
C TYR A 129 6.94 -8.81 -3.89
N ASN A 130 7.66 -8.96 -2.78
CA ASN A 130 8.83 -8.11 -2.51
C ASN A 130 10.04 -8.60 -3.32
N VAL A 131 10.43 -7.85 -4.35
CA VAL A 131 11.54 -8.18 -5.26
C VAL A 131 12.90 -7.82 -4.67
N LEU A 132 12.95 -6.89 -3.71
CA LEU A 132 14.20 -6.58 -3.00
C LEU A 132 14.64 -7.69 -2.03
N TRP A 133 13.95 -8.83 -2.05
CA TRP A 133 14.26 -10.01 -1.27
C TRP A 133 15.60 -10.62 -1.70
N LYS A 134 16.64 -10.41 -0.88
CA LYS A 134 17.91 -11.13 -0.99
C LYS A 134 17.77 -12.51 -0.31
N GLU A 135 18.00 -13.55 -1.10
CA GLU A 135 17.85 -14.98 -0.84
C GLU A 135 18.56 -15.55 0.41
N ASN A 136 19.37 -14.78 1.14
CA ASN A 136 20.30 -15.32 2.15
C ASN A 136 20.10 -14.84 3.60
N SER A 137 19.06 -14.03 3.90
CA SER A 137 18.81 -13.60 5.30
C SER A 137 17.41 -13.02 5.50
N SER A 138 16.35 -13.82 5.40
CA SER A 138 14.99 -13.30 5.58
C SER A 138 14.14 -14.13 6.55
N ILE A 139 13.58 -13.43 7.53
CA ILE A 139 12.71 -13.91 8.62
C ILE A 139 11.23 -13.95 8.16
N PHE A 140 10.96 -13.83 6.86
CA PHE A 140 9.61 -13.89 6.29
C PHE A 140 9.42 -15.20 5.52
N SER A 141 8.45 -16.01 5.97
CA SER A 141 8.13 -17.34 5.43
C SER A 141 7.56 -17.33 4.00
N SER A 142 7.32 -16.16 3.39
CA SER A 142 6.88 -16.01 2.00
C SER A 142 7.07 -14.56 1.54
N GLY A 143 7.56 -14.36 0.32
CA GLY A 143 7.63 -13.03 -0.31
C GLY A 143 6.29 -12.50 -0.83
N LEU A 144 5.21 -13.31 -0.75
CA LEU A 144 3.88 -12.97 -1.26
C LEU A 144 2.99 -12.38 -0.15
N ALA A 145 2.48 -11.19 -0.38
CA ALA A 145 1.52 -10.50 0.48
C ALA A 145 0.21 -10.25 -0.28
N PRO A 146 -0.95 -10.75 0.19
CA PRO A 146 -2.23 -10.31 -0.34
C PRO A 146 -2.43 -8.83 -0.03
N SER A 147 -2.95 -8.11 -1.02
CA SER A 147 -3.22 -6.69 -0.94
C SER A 147 -4.66 -6.43 -1.39
N ILE A 148 -5.39 -5.70 -0.56
CA ILE A 148 -6.74 -5.24 -0.83
C ILE A 148 -6.74 -3.73 -0.74
N GLY A 149 -7.24 -3.07 -1.78
CA GLY A 149 -7.34 -1.62 -1.85
C GLY A 149 -8.57 -1.17 -2.59
N PHE A 150 -8.85 0.11 -2.50
CA PHE A 150 -9.84 0.78 -3.32
C PHE A 150 -9.17 1.95 -4.04
N VAL A 151 -9.65 2.27 -5.22
CA VAL A 151 -9.20 3.40 -6.02
C VAL A 151 -10.40 4.08 -6.66
N VAL A 152 -10.37 5.40 -6.70
CA VAL A 152 -11.40 6.28 -7.22
C VAL A 152 -10.74 7.21 -8.25
N GLY A 153 -11.45 7.51 -9.35
CA GLY A 153 -10.95 8.40 -10.42
C GLY A 153 -10.39 7.69 -11.65
N LEU A 154 -10.69 6.39 -11.81
CA LEU A 154 -10.34 5.57 -12.99
C LEU A 154 -11.42 5.55 -14.07
#